data_AF-A0A1H3ICU8-F1
#
_entry.id   AF-A0A1H3ICU8-F1
#
_cell.length_a   1.000
_cell.length_b   1.000
_cell.length_c   1.000
_cell.angle_alpha   90.00
_cell.angle_beta   90.00
_cell.angle_gamma   90.00
#
_symmetry.space_group_name_H-M   'P 1'
#
loop_
_entity.id
_entity.type
_entity.pdbx_description
1 polymer ?
#
loop_
_entity_poly.entity_id
_entity_poly.type
_entity_poly.pdbx_seq_one_letter_code
_entity_poly.pdbx_strand_id
1 'polypeptide(L)'
;MADEKNTAVEAKAETAGKKGISEEKLEIIIAILLGVTAILTAWAGWVGSLHGGNQATNYTQSNNLSAQGNSMYNEAAQLYMQDMLLWNQISDYLFDIEIANANGRTAEAALIEEKVDTLMYDNCSEEFAAAIEWAAEQEEYATPFDKEGFVDGYFAEANEVLAEADALLEEGKQDNANGDAYGLVTVIYSLVLFLLGIVGIFKKIPNRVLILVFACVCLVIATVYMITIPMPTGFNLASFFVH
;
A
#
# COMPACT_ATOMS: atom_id res chain seq x y z
N MET A 1 68.25 12.97 48.95
CA MET A 1 67.45 11.73 48.71
C MET A 1 65.98 11.99 48.36
N ALA A 2 65.53 13.25 48.20
CA ALA A 2 64.16 13.56 47.74
C ALA A 2 64.10 13.97 46.25
N ASP A 3 65.20 14.44 45.66
CA ASP A 3 65.20 14.94 44.27
C ASP A 3 65.33 13.87 43.17
N GLU A 4 65.91 12.69 43.47
CA GLU A 4 66.03 11.59 42.48
C GLU A 4 64.72 10.84 42.23
N LYS A 5 63.76 10.91 43.17
CA LYS A 5 62.46 10.27 42.99
C LYS A 5 61.51 11.08 42.12
N ASN A 6 61.69 12.41 42.02
CA ASN A 6 60.79 13.25 41.23
C ASN A 6 61.16 13.27 39.74
N THR A 7 62.45 13.21 39.42
CA THR A 7 62.95 13.08 38.03
C THR A 7 62.58 11.73 37.40
N ALA A 8 62.51 10.66 38.21
CA ALA A 8 62.10 9.33 37.73
C ALA A 8 60.58 9.22 37.45
N VAL A 9 59.76 10.06 38.08
CA VAL A 9 58.31 10.13 37.84
C VAL A 9 58.01 11.01 36.62
N GLU A 10 58.75 12.09 36.43
CA GLU A 10 58.62 12.96 35.24
C GLU A 10 59.13 12.28 33.96
N ALA A 11 60.22 11.50 34.01
CA ALA A 11 60.74 10.75 32.86
C ALA A 11 59.84 9.57 32.42
N LYS A 12 58.95 9.07 33.29
CA LYS A 12 58.01 7.99 32.96
C LYS A 12 56.68 8.47 32.39
N ALA A 13 56.37 9.77 32.53
CA ALA A 13 55.17 10.38 31.96
C ALA A 13 55.31 10.75 30.48
N GLU A 14 56.54 10.94 29.98
CA GLU A 14 56.82 11.30 28.57
C GLU A 14 56.78 10.13 27.57
N THR A 15 56.61 8.88 28.01
CA THR A 15 56.64 7.70 27.12
C THR A 15 55.36 6.87 27.13
N ALA A 16 54.24 7.43 27.57
CA ALA A 16 52.93 6.93 27.14
C ALA A 16 52.61 7.47 25.74
N GLY A 17 53.41 7.04 24.75
CA GLY A 17 53.18 7.37 23.35
C GLY A 17 51.73 7.04 23.00
N LYS A 18 50.93 8.08 22.71
CA LYS A 18 49.65 7.91 22.02
C LYS A 18 49.97 7.09 20.78
N LYS A 19 49.62 5.80 20.78
CA LYS A 19 49.67 4.95 19.59
C LYS A 19 48.64 5.49 18.60
N GLY A 20 48.99 6.56 17.91
CA GLY A 20 48.24 7.09 16.79
C GLY A 20 48.21 6.05 15.68
N ILE A 21 47.12 6.03 14.92
CA ILE A 21 47.01 5.23 13.70
C ILE A 21 48.11 5.70 12.74
N SER A 22 48.90 4.78 12.18
CA SER A 22 49.89 5.12 11.15
C SER A 22 49.18 5.53 9.86
N GLU A 23 49.78 6.46 9.09
CA GLU A 23 49.16 7.00 7.87
C GLU A 23 48.79 5.89 6.88
N GLU A 24 49.64 4.89 6.71
CA GLU A 24 49.39 3.72 5.84
C GLU A 24 48.15 2.92 6.28
N LYS A 25 47.96 2.71 7.59
CA LYS A 25 46.76 2.03 8.11
C LYS A 25 45.51 2.87 7.88
N LEU A 26 45.61 4.19 8.02
CA LEU A 26 44.51 5.11 7.79
C LEU A 26 44.07 5.06 6.32
N GLU A 27 45.01 5.02 5.38
CA GLU A 27 44.73 4.92 3.94
C GLU A 27 44.05 3.60 3.57
N ILE A 28 44.54 2.47 4.11
CA ILE A 28 43.90 1.17 3.91
C ILE A 28 42.46 1.18 4.44
N ILE A 29 42.22 1.74 5.64
CA ILE A 29 40.87 1.84 6.21
C ILE A 29 39.96 2.68 5.32
N ILE A 30 40.42 3.85 4.84
CA ILE A 30 39.64 4.71 3.95
C ILE A 30 39.30 3.98 2.65
N ALA A 31 40.26 3.29 2.04
CA ALA A 31 40.03 2.54 0.80
C ALA A 31 38.99 1.42 0.98
N ILE A 32 39.07 0.67 2.08
CA ILE A 32 38.07 -0.36 2.42
C ILE A 32 36.69 0.27 2.62
N LEU A 33 36.60 1.35 3.41
CA LEU A 33 35.33 2.03 3.67
C LEU A 33 34.71 2.60 2.39
N LEU A 34 35.52 3.15 1.48
CA LEU A 34 35.05 3.59 0.16
C LEU A 34 34.44 2.43 -0.63
N GLY A 35 35.13 1.29 -0.70
CA GLY A 35 34.64 0.10 -1.41
C GLY A 35 33.33 -0.44 -0.80
N VAL A 36 33.28 -0.58 0.52
CA VAL A 36 32.08 -1.04 1.23
C VAL A 36 30.92 -0.07 1.04
N THR A 37 31.16 1.23 1.23
CA THR A 37 30.11 2.25 1.06
C THR A 37 29.58 2.25 -0.37
N ALA A 38 30.43 2.09 -1.38
CA ALA A 38 30.01 2.04 -2.78
C ALA A 38 29.07 0.86 -3.06
N ILE A 39 29.37 -0.33 -2.51
CA ILE A 39 28.51 -1.51 -2.63
C ILE A 39 27.17 -1.27 -1.93
N LEU A 40 27.19 -0.70 -0.73
CA LEU A 40 25.97 -0.37 0.02
C LEU A 40 25.11 0.69 -0.71
N THR A 41 25.73 1.70 -1.33
CA THR A 41 25.03 2.68 -2.18
C THR A 41 24.34 2.01 -3.35
N ALA A 42 25.05 1.13 -4.07
CA ALA A 42 24.49 0.41 -5.21
C ALA A 42 23.34 -0.51 -4.78
N TRP A 43 23.50 -1.21 -3.65
CA TRP A 43 22.46 -2.05 -3.08
C TRP A 43 21.21 -1.24 -2.71
N ALA A 44 21.37 -0.16 -1.95
CA ALA A 44 20.25 0.70 -1.53
C ALA A 44 19.50 1.28 -2.74
N GLY A 45 20.22 1.78 -3.75
CA GLY A 45 19.61 2.31 -4.96
C GLY A 45 18.84 1.25 -5.75
N TRP A 46 19.38 0.04 -5.85
CA TRP A 46 18.71 -1.07 -6.52
C TRP A 46 17.43 -1.51 -5.78
N VAL A 47 17.50 -1.72 -4.46
CA VAL A 47 16.31 -2.10 -3.68
C VAL A 47 15.25 -1.00 -3.70
N GLY A 48 15.65 0.27 -3.63
CA GLY A 48 14.73 1.41 -3.80
C GLY A 48 14.02 1.38 -5.15
N SER A 49 14.72 1.03 -6.23
CA SER A 49 14.09 0.89 -7.56
C SER A 49 13.13 -0.29 -7.66
N LEU A 50 13.35 -1.39 -6.92
CA LEU A 50 12.43 -2.53 -6.88
C LEU A 50 11.11 -2.13 -6.20
N HIS A 51 11.18 -1.43 -5.07
CA HIS A 51 9.99 -0.83 -4.45
C HIS A 51 9.27 0.13 -5.42
N GLY A 52 10.00 0.98 -6.14
CA GLY A 52 9.40 1.85 -7.17
C GLY A 52 8.70 1.08 -8.29
N GLY A 53 9.22 -0.09 -8.69
CA GLY A 53 8.59 -0.97 -9.67
C GLY A 53 7.27 -1.58 -9.16
N ASN A 54 7.26 -2.08 -7.92
CA ASN A 54 6.05 -2.60 -7.30
C ASN A 54 5.01 -1.49 -7.09
N GLN A 55 5.42 -0.33 -6.59
CA GLN A 55 4.59 0.87 -6.46
C GLN A 55 3.90 1.25 -7.78
N ALA A 56 4.64 1.30 -8.88
CA ALA A 56 4.08 1.64 -10.19
C ALA A 56 3.06 0.59 -10.68
N THR A 57 3.37 -0.69 -10.46
CA THR A 57 2.49 -1.82 -10.81
C THR A 57 1.20 -1.76 -10.02
N ASN A 58 1.29 -1.65 -8.70
CA ASN A 58 0.15 -1.61 -7.78
C ASN A 58 -0.73 -0.40 -8.04
N TYR A 59 -0.16 0.79 -8.29
CA TYR A 59 -0.95 1.97 -8.67
C TYR A 59 -1.66 1.80 -10.01
N THR A 60 -1.03 1.15 -10.99
CA THR A 60 -1.66 0.91 -12.29
C THR A 60 -2.81 -0.09 -12.16
N GLN A 61 -2.60 -1.19 -11.44
CA GLN A 61 -3.65 -2.19 -11.19
C GLN A 61 -4.81 -1.60 -10.38
N SER A 62 -4.50 -0.88 -9.30
CA SER A 62 -5.48 -0.16 -8.48
C SER A 62 -6.32 0.79 -9.34
N ASN A 63 -5.72 1.65 -10.15
CA ASN A 63 -6.47 2.58 -11.02
C ASN A 63 -7.37 1.85 -12.02
N ASN A 64 -6.91 0.74 -12.61
CA ASN A 64 -7.71 -0.06 -13.53
C ASN A 64 -8.91 -0.70 -12.82
N LEU A 65 -8.70 -1.31 -11.67
CA LEU A 65 -9.76 -1.93 -10.87
C LEU A 65 -10.72 -0.88 -10.32
N SER A 66 -10.26 0.29 -9.86
CA SER A 66 -11.13 1.39 -9.46
C SER A 66 -12.02 1.84 -10.61
N ALA A 67 -11.48 1.98 -11.83
CA ALA A 67 -12.28 2.34 -13.00
C ALA A 67 -13.33 1.27 -13.31
N GLN A 68 -12.94 -0.02 -13.26
CA GLN A 68 -13.84 -1.14 -13.48
C GLN A 68 -14.94 -1.21 -12.41
N GLY A 69 -14.58 -1.19 -11.13
CA GLY A 69 -15.51 -1.22 -10.00
C GLY A 69 -16.48 -0.04 -10.01
N ASN A 70 -16.03 1.16 -10.36
CA ASN A 70 -16.93 2.31 -10.56
C ASN A 70 -17.88 2.11 -11.74
N SER A 71 -17.44 1.50 -12.84
CA SER A 71 -18.34 1.15 -13.95
C SER A 71 -19.42 0.17 -13.51
N MET A 72 -19.04 -0.89 -12.81
CA MET A 72 -19.95 -1.91 -12.28
C MET A 72 -20.92 -1.32 -11.26
N TYR A 73 -20.46 -0.44 -10.37
CA TYR A 73 -21.31 0.25 -9.41
C TYR A 73 -22.38 1.09 -10.11
N ASN A 74 -22.01 1.81 -11.17
CA ASN A 74 -22.96 2.62 -11.93
C ASN A 74 -23.96 1.77 -12.71
N GLU A 75 -23.56 0.60 -13.20
CA GLU A 75 -24.46 -0.38 -13.82
C GLU A 75 -25.43 -0.96 -12.78
N ALA A 76 -24.93 -1.38 -11.62
CA ALA A 76 -25.75 -1.84 -10.49
C ALA A 76 -26.76 -0.77 -10.04
N ALA A 77 -26.35 0.49 -9.95
CA ALA A 77 -27.24 1.60 -9.59
C ALA A 77 -28.36 1.81 -10.63
N GLN A 78 -28.08 1.57 -11.91
CA GLN A 78 -29.09 1.64 -12.98
C GLN A 78 -30.07 0.47 -12.89
N LEU A 79 -29.59 -0.74 -12.64
CA LEU A 79 -30.44 -1.93 -12.44
C LEU A 79 -31.32 -1.76 -11.21
N TYR A 80 -30.76 -1.32 -10.09
CA TYR A 80 -31.52 -1.01 -8.88
C TYR A 80 -32.63 0.02 -9.15
N MET A 81 -32.31 1.10 -9.89
CA MET A 81 -33.31 2.10 -10.27
C MET A 81 -34.39 1.53 -11.20
N GLN A 82 -34.02 0.67 -12.14
CA GLN A 82 -34.96 -0.02 -13.03
C GLN A 82 -35.94 -0.88 -12.22
N ASP A 83 -35.45 -1.65 -11.26
CA ASP A 83 -36.29 -2.49 -10.40
C ASP A 83 -37.18 -1.65 -9.48
N MET A 84 -36.70 -0.50 -8.97
CA MET A 84 -37.55 0.42 -8.21
C MET A 84 -38.72 0.97 -9.05
N LEU A 85 -38.45 1.34 -10.31
CA LEU A 85 -39.50 1.81 -11.22
C LEU A 85 -40.49 0.69 -11.56
N LEU A 86 -39.98 -0.52 -11.79
CA LEU A 86 -40.79 -1.71 -12.03
C LEU A 86 -41.66 -2.05 -10.82
N TRP A 87 -41.10 -1.99 -9.60
CA TRP A 87 -41.84 -2.19 -8.36
C TRP A 87 -42.99 -1.20 -8.19
N ASN A 88 -42.75 0.09 -8.47
CA ASN A 88 -43.82 1.10 -8.40
C ASN A 88 -44.96 0.74 -9.35
N GLN A 89 -44.65 0.32 -10.57
CA GLN A 89 -45.65 -0.10 -11.54
C GLN A 89 -46.41 -1.37 -11.10
N ILE A 90 -45.71 -2.37 -10.55
CA ILE A 90 -46.33 -3.58 -9.99
C ILE A 90 -47.25 -3.20 -8.82
N SER A 91 -46.77 -2.36 -7.90
CA SER A 91 -47.52 -1.90 -6.73
C SER A 91 -48.81 -1.18 -7.13
N ASP A 92 -48.76 -0.31 -8.13
CA ASP A 92 -49.94 0.37 -8.67
C ASP A 92 -51.00 -0.64 -9.18
N TYR A 93 -50.57 -1.67 -9.92
CA TYR A 93 -51.47 -2.72 -10.41
C TYR A 93 -52.03 -3.61 -9.30
N LEU A 94 -51.21 -3.94 -8.29
CA LEU A 94 -51.68 -4.68 -7.11
C LEU A 94 -52.76 -3.89 -6.36
N PHE A 95 -52.59 -2.58 -6.21
CA PHE A 95 -53.61 -1.71 -5.61
C PHE A 95 -54.89 -1.63 -6.47
N ASP A 96 -54.78 -1.57 -7.80
CA ASP A 96 -55.94 -1.60 -8.70
C ASP A 96 -56.71 -2.94 -8.60
N ILE A 97 -56.02 -4.07 -8.41
CA ILE A 97 -56.63 -5.38 -8.12
C ILE A 97 -57.44 -5.33 -6.83
N GLU A 98 -56.88 -4.80 -5.75
CA GLU A 98 -57.59 -4.63 -4.47
C GLU A 98 -58.86 -3.79 -4.63
N ILE A 99 -58.78 -2.66 -5.34
CA ILE A 99 -59.93 -1.80 -5.63
C ILE A 99 -60.97 -2.54 -6.47
N ALA A 100 -60.58 -3.25 -7.52
CA ALA A 100 -61.50 -3.99 -8.39
C ALA A 100 -62.25 -5.07 -7.59
N ASN A 101 -61.53 -5.83 -6.77
CA ASN A 101 -62.09 -6.86 -5.89
C ASN A 101 -63.05 -6.27 -4.84
N ALA A 102 -62.67 -5.17 -4.18
CA ALA A 102 -63.52 -4.49 -3.20
C ALA A 102 -64.84 -3.98 -3.81
N ASN A 103 -64.85 -3.67 -5.12
CA ASN A 103 -66.03 -3.22 -5.86
C ASN A 103 -66.78 -4.36 -6.59
N GLY A 104 -66.41 -5.63 -6.37
CA GLY A 104 -67.03 -6.78 -7.01
C GLY A 104 -66.75 -6.93 -8.50
N ARG A 105 -65.72 -6.25 -9.03
CA ARG A 105 -65.30 -6.28 -10.44
C ARG A 105 -64.25 -7.38 -10.68
N THR A 106 -64.59 -8.62 -10.34
CA THR A 106 -63.64 -9.76 -10.33
C THR A 106 -63.05 -10.10 -11.70
N ALA A 107 -63.80 -9.89 -12.79
CA ALA A 107 -63.27 -10.09 -14.14
C ALA A 107 -62.22 -9.04 -14.54
N GLU A 108 -62.32 -7.82 -14.00
CA GLU A 108 -61.32 -6.77 -14.21
C GLU A 108 -60.06 -7.07 -13.38
N ALA A 109 -60.22 -7.51 -12.13
CA ALA A 109 -59.12 -7.95 -11.28
C ALA A 109 -58.28 -9.05 -11.95
N ALA A 110 -58.92 -10.09 -12.49
CA ALA A 110 -58.22 -11.19 -13.16
C ALA A 110 -57.41 -10.75 -14.40
N LEU A 111 -57.87 -9.73 -15.14
CA LEU A 111 -57.11 -9.19 -16.27
C LEU A 111 -55.90 -8.37 -15.82
N ILE A 112 -55.98 -7.71 -14.66
CA ILE A 112 -54.86 -6.97 -14.08
C ILE A 112 -53.84 -7.96 -13.49
N GLU A 113 -54.29 -9.06 -12.88
CA GLU A 113 -53.42 -10.16 -12.42
C GLU A 113 -52.61 -10.73 -13.59
N GLU A 114 -53.23 -11.06 -14.72
CA GLU A 114 -52.53 -11.54 -15.94
C GLU A 114 -51.48 -10.52 -16.44
N LYS A 115 -51.78 -9.23 -16.31
CA LYS A 115 -50.87 -8.15 -16.68
C LYS A 115 -49.67 -8.06 -15.74
N VAL A 116 -49.87 -8.24 -14.43
CA VAL A 116 -48.78 -8.29 -13.44
C VAL A 116 -47.90 -9.51 -13.71
N ASP A 117 -48.49 -10.69 -13.92
CA ASP A 117 -47.75 -11.92 -14.22
C ASP A 117 -46.87 -11.77 -15.47
N THR A 118 -47.43 -11.18 -16.54
CA THR A 118 -46.68 -10.91 -17.78
C THR A 118 -45.54 -9.91 -17.53
N LEU A 119 -45.81 -8.83 -16.77
CA LEU A 119 -44.80 -7.81 -16.46
C LEU A 119 -43.64 -8.40 -15.65
N MET A 120 -43.94 -9.24 -14.66
CA MET A 120 -42.95 -9.94 -13.84
C MET A 120 -42.13 -10.92 -14.68
N TYR A 121 -42.79 -11.75 -15.51
CA TYR A 121 -42.12 -12.71 -16.38
C TYR A 121 -41.16 -12.04 -17.38
N ASP A 122 -41.56 -10.90 -17.95
CA ASP A 122 -40.77 -10.24 -19.00
C ASP A 122 -39.61 -9.38 -18.45
N ASN A 123 -39.71 -8.88 -17.21
CA ASN A 123 -38.82 -7.81 -16.72
C ASN A 123 -38.18 -8.06 -15.34
N CYS A 124 -38.68 -9.00 -14.53
CA CYS A 124 -38.06 -9.30 -13.24
C CYS A 124 -36.91 -10.29 -13.40
N SER A 125 -35.79 -10.02 -12.74
CA SER A 125 -34.79 -11.06 -12.45
C SER A 125 -35.36 -12.09 -11.46
N GLU A 126 -34.73 -13.26 -11.40
CA GLU A 126 -35.11 -14.31 -10.43
C GLU A 126 -34.96 -13.79 -8.99
N GLU A 127 -33.90 -13.02 -8.72
CA GLU A 127 -33.64 -12.44 -7.41
C GLU A 127 -34.70 -11.40 -7.02
N PHE A 128 -35.11 -10.56 -7.96
CA PHE A 128 -36.13 -9.54 -7.70
C PHE A 128 -37.52 -10.16 -7.53
N ALA A 129 -37.87 -11.17 -8.33
CA ALA A 129 -39.10 -11.94 -8.16
C ALA A 129 -39.16 -12.59 -6.76
N ALA A 130 -38.06 -13.21 -6.30
CA ALA A 130 -37.97 -13.78 -4.96
C ALA A 130 -37.99 -12.72 -3.84
N ALA A 131 -37.65 -11.46 -4.13
CA ALA A 131 -37.81 -10.35 -3.19
C ALA A 131 -39.26 -9.83 -3.14
N ILE A 132 -39.96 -9.84 -4.28
CA ILE A 132 -41.40 -9.56 -4.37
C ILE A 132 -42.21 -10.59 -3.62
N GLU A 133 -41.94 -11.89 -3.82
CA GLU A 133 -42.60 -12.97 -3.07
C GLU A 133 -42.40 -12.82 -1.56
N TRP A 134 -41.17 -12.54 -1.14
CA TRP A 134 -40.88 -12.28 0.28
C TRP A 134 -41.69 -11.10 0.83
N ALA A 135 -41.81 -10.00 0.07
CA ALA A 135 -42.57 -8.83 0.49
C ALA A 135 -44.07 -9.14 0.63
N ALA A 136 -44.62 -9.96 -0.26
CA ALA A 136 -46.02 -10.38 -0.23
C ALA A 136 -46.36 -11.28 0.98
N GLU A 137 -45.37 -11.96 1.57
CA GLU A 137 -45.53 -12.80 2.76
C GLU A 137 -45.52 -12.01 4.08
N GLN A 138 -45.20 -10.71 4.06
CA GLN A 138 -45.11 -9.89 5.28
C GLN A 138 -46.49 -9.43 5.76
N GLU A 139 -46.68 -9.41 7.09
CA GLU A 139 -47.93 -8.92 7.71
C GLU A 139 -48.06 -7.38 7.69
N GLU A 140 -46.93 -6.68 7.66
CA GLU A 140 -46.85 -5.23 7.47
C GLU A 140 -46.57 -4.88 6.01
N TYR A 141 -46.91 -3.66 5.60
CA TYR A 141 -46.61 -3.19 4.26
C TYR A 141 -45.09 -3.13 4.06
N ALA A 142 -44.54 -4.14 3.40
CA ALA A 142 -43.14 -4.27 3.07
C ALA A 142 -42.94 -4.16 1.55
N THR A 143 -41.77 -3.68 1.13
CA THR A 143 -41.34 -3.64 -0.26
C THR A 143 -40.22 -4.64 -0.49
N PRO A 144 -39.97 -5.11 -1.72
CA PRO A 144 -38.86 -6.01 -2.03
C PRO A 144 -37.49 -5.47 -1.55
N PHE A 145 -37.35 -4.15 -1.52
CA PHE A 145 -36.13 -3.45 -1.12
C PHE A 145 -35.89 -3.41 0.40
N ASP A 146 -36.90 -3.78 1.20
CA ASP A 146 -36.75 -3.94 2.65
C ASP A 146 -36.16 -5.32 3.01
N LYS A 147 -36.08 -6.24 2.05
CA LYS A 147 -35.46 -7.56 2.24
C LYS A 147 -33.98 -7.40 2.55
N GLU A 148 -33.55 -7.90 3.71
CA GLU A 148 -32.17 -7.82 4.16
C GLU A 148 -31.20 -8.37 3.09
N GLY A 149 -30.17 -7.59 2.77
CA GLY A 149 -29.14 -7.95 1.80
C GLY A 149 -29.56 -7.90 0.33
N PHE A 150 -30.84 -7.65 0.00
CA PHE A 150 -31.28 -7.57 -1.39
C PHE A 150 -30.66 -6.36 -2.10
N VAL A 151 -30.74 -5.17 -1.49
CA VAL A 151 -30.12 -3.95 -2.03
C VAL A 151 -28.60 -4.07 -2.07
N ASP A 152 -27.98 -4.62 -1.04
CA ASP A 152 -26.53 -4.82 -0.99
C ASP A 152 -26.04 -5.78 -2.09
N GLY A 153 -26.86 -6.77 -2.45
CA GLY A 153 -26.58 -7.73 -3.52
C GLY A 153 -26.31 -7.09 -4.87
N TYR A 154 -26.96 -5.97 -5.20
CA TYR A 154 -26.69 -5.23 -6.45
C TYR A 154 -25.23 -4.73 -6.51
N PHE A 155 -24.68 -4.31 -5.37
CA PHE A 155 -23.38 -3.64 -5.32
C PHE A 155 -22.24 -4.54 -4.86
N ALA A 156 -22.53 -5.79 -4.47
CA ALA A 156 -21.56 -6.71 -3.88
C ALA A 156 -20.31 -6.88 -4.75
N GLU A 157 -20.49 -7.21 -6.04
CA GLU A 157 -19.38 -7.44 -6.96
C GLU A 157 -18.56 -6.15 -7.20
N ALA A 158 -19.24 -5.02 -7.39
CA ALA A 158 -18.57 -3.72 -7.55
C ALA A 158 -17.75 -3.33 -6.31
N ASN A 159 -18.31 -3.55 -5.12
CA ASN A 159 -17.64 -3.26 -3.86
C ASN A 159 -16.45 -4.19 -3.60
N GLU A 160 -16.51 -5.46 -4.01
CA GLU A 160 -15.39 -6.39 -3.94
C GLU A 160 -14.21 -5.91 -4.79
N VAL A 161 -14.48 -5.54 -6.05
CA VAL A 161 -13.46 -5.01 -6.97
C VAL A 161 -12.87 -3.69 -6.46
N LEU A 162 -13.71 -2.79 -5.91
CA LEU A 162 -13.24 -1.54 -5.31
C LEU A 162 -12.38 -1.78 -4.07
N ALA A 163 -12.73 -2.76 -3.23
CA ALA A 163 -11.92 -3.13 -2.07
C ALA A 163 -10.55 -3.71 -2.47
N GLU A 164 -10.49 -4.51 -3.54
CA GLU A 164 -9.21 -4.97 -4.11
C GLU A 164 -8.37 -3.80 -4.62
N ALA A 165 -8.99 -2.84 -5.31
CA ALA A 165 -8.33 -1.64 -5.79
C ALA A 165 -7.72 -0.81 -4.65
N ASP A 166 -8.44 -0.67 -3.54
CA ASP A 166 -7.98 0.04 -2.34
C ASP A 166 -6.84 -0.69 -1.63
N ALA A 167 -6.89 -2.02 -1.56
CA ALA A 167 -5.82 -2.83 -0.98
C ALA A 167 -4.51 -2.67 -1.76
N LEU A 168 -4.58 -2.72 -3.10
CA LEU A 168 -3.42 -2.49 -3.96
C LEU A 168 -2.90 -1.05 -3.86
N LEU A 169 -3.78 -0.06 -3.74
CA LEU A 169 -3.36 1.31 -3.53
C LEU A 169 -2.55 1.46 -2.24
N GLU A 170 -3.00 0.82 -1.16
CA GLU A 170 -2.30 0.87 0.12
C GLU A 170 -0.96 0.15 0.09
N GLU A 171 -0.87 -1.01 -0.58
CA GLU A 171 0.41 -1.68 -0.82
C GLU A 171 1.37 -0.78 -1.63
N GLY A 172 0.86 -0.15 -2.70
CA GLY A 172 1.65 0.77 -3.52
C GLY A 172 2.17 1.98 -2.73
N LYS A 173 1.42 2.50 -1.74
CA LYS A 173 1.89 3.59 -0.86
C LYS A 173 3.00 3.11 0.07
N GLN A 174 2.89 1.90 0.61
CA GLN A 174 3.93 1.32 1.45
C GLN A 174 5.22 1.12 0.66
N ASP A 175 5.11 0.60 -0.56
CA ASP A 175 6.25 0.48 -1.48
C ASP A 175 6.86 1.84 -1.82
N ASN A 176 6.04 2.85 -2.10
CA ASN A 176 6.55 4.21 -2.32
C ASN A 176 7.38 4.71 -1.13
N ALA A 177 6.83 4.59 0.08
CA ALA A 177 7.48 5.05 1.30
C ALA A 177 8.82 4.31 1.57
N ASN A 178 8.84 3.00 1.34
CA ASN A 178 10.05 2.20 1.48
C ASN A 178 11.09 2.56 0.40
N GLY A 179 10.66 2.72 -0.85
CA GLY A 179 11.50 3.16 -1.96
C GLY A 179 12.15 4.52 -1.71
N ASP A 180 11.38 5.50 -1.24
CA ASP A 180 11.86 6.83 -0.86
C ASP A 180 12.87 6.75 0.30
N ALA A 181 12.63 5.88 1.28
CA ALA A 181 13.56 5.67 2.40
C ALA A 181 14.90 5.08 1.92
N TYR A 182 14.89 4.14 0.98
CA TYR A 182 16.11 3.64 0.32
C TYR A 182 16.80 4.72 -0.54
N GLY A 183 16.03 5.61 -1.16
CA GLY A 183 16.53 6.81 -1.82
C GLY A 183 17.31 7.71 -0.87
N LEU A 184 16.76 7.99 0.32
CA LEU A 184 17.44 8.75 1.37
C LEU A 184 18.75 8.07 1.82
N VAL A 185 18.73 6.75 2.03
CA VAL A 185 19.93 5.97 2.37
C VAL A 185 21.02 6.13 1.30
N THR A 186 20.64 6.06 0.02
CA THR A 186 21.56 6.23 -1.12
C THR A 186 22.20 7.62 -1.13
N VAL A 187 21.45 8.67 -0.81
CA VAL A 187 21.97 10.04 -0.67
C VAL A 187 22.95 10.14 0.49
N ILE A 188 22.65 9.53 1.64
CA ILE A 188 23.56 9.55 2.81
C ILE A 188 24.85 8.79 2.48
N TYR A 189 24.79 7.64 1.83
CA TYR A 189 26.00 6.92 1.42
C TYR A 189 26.82 7.71 0.39
N SER A 190 26.18 8.47 -0.50
CA SER A 190 26.88 9.38 -1.42
C SER A 190 27.64 10.48 -0.68
N LEU A 191 27.05 11.04 0.39
CA LEU A 191 27.74 11.96 1.30
C LEU A 191 28.93 11.28 2.00
N VAL A 192 28.77 10.05 2.49
CA VAL A 192 29.85 9.28 3.12
C VAL A 192 31.00 9.04 2.14
N LEU A 193 30.71 8.62 0.90
CA LEU A 193 31.71 8.44 -0.16
C LEU A 193 32.48 9.72 -0.43
N PHE A 194 31.77 10.85 -0.52
CA PHE A 194 32.39 12.15 -0.68
C PHE A 194 33.33 12.49 0.50
N LEU A 195 32.84 12.34 1.74
CA LEU A 195 33.61 12.61 2.95
C LEU A 195 34.88 11.75 3.01
N LEU A 196 34.77 10.45 2.72
CA LEU A 196 35.90 9.53 2.66
C LEU A 196 36.89 9.90 1.54
N GLY A 197 36.40 10.31 0.38
CA GLY A 197 37.23 10.74 -0.75
C GLY A 197 38.06 12.00 -0.44
N ILE A 198 37.51 12.96 0.31
CA ILE A 198 38.23 14.18 0.67
C ILE A 198 39.22 13.99 1.84
N VAL A 199 39.14 12.89 2.61
CA VAL A 199 40.06 12.64 3.73
C VAL A 199 41.53 12.71 3.29
N GLY A 200 41.85 12.22 2.09
CA GLY A 200 43.22 12.24 1.54
C GLY A 200 43.77 13.64 1.25
N ILE A 201 42.91 14.67 1.17
CA ILE A 201 43.32 16.05 0.84
C ILE A 201 43.92 16.76 2.06
N PHE A 202 43.53 16.36 3.28
CA PHE A 202 43.94 17.04 4.51
C PHE A 202 45.35 16.64 4.94
N LYS A 203 46.26 17.62 4.99
CA LYS A 203 47.67 17.41 5.40
C LYS A 203 47.84 17.12 6.90
N LYS A 204 46.88 17.52 7.74
CA LYS A 204 46.96 17.33 9.21
C LYS A 204 46.19 16.07 9.61
N ILE A 205 46.88 15.10 10.21
CA ILE A 205 46.29 13.84 10.70
C ILE A 205 45.04 14.07 11.58
N PRO A 206 45.01 15.03 12.54
CA PRO A 206 43.81 15.27 13.35
C PRO A 206 42.56 15.59 12.52
N ASN A 207 42.71 16.37 11.45
CA ASN A 207 41.59 16.74 10.57
C ASN A 207 41.12 15.53 9.75
N ARG A 208 42.06 14.69 9.30
CA ARG A 208 41.73 13.42 8.60
C ARG A 208 40.90 12.51 9.50
N VAL A 209 41.33 12.34 10.76
CA VAL A 209 40.64 11.52 11.76
C VAL A 209 39.25 12.08 12.08
N LEU A 210 39.11 13.39 12.22
CA LEU A 210 37.80 14.02 12.49
C LEU A 210 36.77 13.71 11.39
N ILE A 211 37.14 13.92 10.13
CA ILE A 211 36.25 13.65 8.99
C ILE A 211 35.97 12.16 8.85
N LEU A 212 36.99 11.31 9.05
CA LEU A 212 36.82 9.87 9.03
C LEU A 212 35.82 9.40 10.09
N VAL A 213 35.95 9.87 11.34
CA VAL A 213 35.00 9.51 12.41
C VAL A 213 33.60 9.97 12.06
N PHE A 214 33.44 11.19 11.55
CA PHE A 214 32.14 11.68 11.11
C PHE A 214 31.52 10.84 9.98
N ALA A 215 32.32 10.49 8.97
CA ALA A 215 31.90 9.61 7.88
C ALA A 215 31.48 8.23 8.39
N CYS A 216 32.24 7.64 9.33
CA CYS A 216 31.89 6.37 9.96
C CYS A 216 30.56 6.45 10.75
N VAL A 217 30.32 7.54 11.47
CA VAL A 217 29.04 7.73 12.19
C VAL A 217 27.88 7.80 11.20
N CYS A 218 27.99 8.59 10.14
CA CYS A 218 26.96 8.66 9.09
C CYS A 218 26.74 7.31 8.40
N LEU A 219 27.82 6.57 8.10
CA LEU A 219 27.75 5.22 7.52
C LEU A 219 26.95 4.28 8.41
N VAL A 220 27.29 4.22 9.70
CA VAL A 220 26.61 3.34 10.67
C VAL A 220 25.13 3.72 10.79
N ILE A 221 24.80 5.00 10.90
CA ILE A 221 23.39 5.46 11.00
C ILE A 221 22.62 5.05 9.74
N ALA A 222 23.17 5.30 8.55
CA ALA A 222 22.53 4.94 7.29
C ALA A 222 22.34 3.43 7.16
N THR A 223 23.34 2.62 7.52
CA THR A 223 23.24 1.16 7.47
C THR A 223 22.24 0.62 8.48
N VAL A 224 22.21 1.15 9.70
CA VAL A 224 21.20 0.76 10.70
C VAL A 224 19.80 1.10 10.18
N TYR A 225 19.59 2.31 9.67
CA TYR A 225 18.30 2.71 9.10
C TYR A 225 17.91 1.83 7.91
N MET A 226 18.83 1.57 6.98
CA MET A 226 18.61 0.69 5.83
C MET A 226 18.11 -0.70 6.24
N ILE A 227 18.71 -1.31 7.27
CA ILE A 227 18.33 -2.65 7.75
C ILE A 227 16.93 -2.66 8.38
N THR A 228 16.42 -1.51 8.83
CA THR A 228 15.06 -1.41 9.37
C THR A 228 13.97 -1.29 8.31
N ILE A 229 14.32 -0.97 7.07
CA ILE A 229 13.35 -0.84 5.97
C ILE A 229 13.01 -2.25 5.45
N PRO A 230 11.72 -2.62 5.34
CA PRO A 230 11.32 -3.91 4.77
C PRO A 230 11.86 -4.09 3.35
N MET A 231 12.10 -5.35 2.95
CA MET A 231 12.42 -5.68 1.57
C MET A 231 11.14 -5.69 0.71
N PRO A 232 11.23 -5.49 -0.61
CA PRO A 232 10.07 -5.52 -1.51
C PRO A 232 9.28 -6.83 -1.42
N THR A 233 7.95 -6.75 -1.57
CA THR A 233 7.07 -7.93 -1.59
C THR A 233 7.51 -8.90 -2.69
N GLY A 234 7.55 -10.20 -2.37
CA GLY A 234 7.99 -11.24 -3.32
C GLY A 234 9.49 -11.28 -3.61
N PHE A 235 10.32 -10.50 -2.89
CA PHE A 235 11.76 -10.50 -3.09
C PHE A 235 12.38 -11.88 -2.82
N ASN A 236 12.97 -12.47 -3.86
CA ASN A 236 13.79 -13.66 -3.76
C ASN A 236 15.05 -13.47 -4.61
N LEU A 237 16.21 -13.35 -3.97
CA LEU A 237 17.47 -13.18 -4.70
C LEU A 237 17.76 -14.34 -5.65
N ALA A 238 17.31 -15.56 -5.32
CA ALA A 238 17.54 -16.75 -6.12
C ALA A 238 16.72 -16.77 -7.42
N SER A 239 15.57 -16.08 -7.48
CA SER A 239 14.74 -16.08 -8.70
C SER A 239 15.43 -15.44 -9.90
N PHE A 240 16.46 -14.62 -9.67
CA PHE A 240 17.26 -13.99 -10.73
C PHE A 240 18.37 -14.88 -11.30
N PHE A 241 18.69 -16.00 -10.64
CA PHE A 241 19.73 -16.94 -11.08
C PHE A 241 19.17 -18.27 -11.59
N VAL A 242 17.85 -18.46 -11.48
CA VAL A 242 17.14 -19.63 -11.98
C VAL A 242 16.51 -19.26 -13.33
N HIS A 243 17.31 -19.33 -14.39
CA HIS A 243 16.87 -19.29 -15.79
C HIS A 243 17.49 -20.48 -16.53
#